data_AF-A0A9N9DDU1-F1
#
_entry.id   AF-A0A9N9DDU1-F1
#
_cell.length_a   1.000
_cell.length_b   1.000
_cell.length_c   1.000
_cell.angle_alpha   90.00
_cell.angle_beta   90.00
_cell.angle_gamma   90.00
#
_symmetry.space_group_name_H-M   'P 1'
#
loop_
_entity.id
_entity.type
_entity.pdbx_description
1 polymer ?
#
loop_
_entity_poly.entity_id
_entity_poly.type
_entity_poly.pdbx_seq_one_letter_code
_entity_poly.pdbx_strand_id
1 'polypeptide(L)'
;MTWHTYFDENKDQDWSICKFYKNWIRIYEEDYENLIHGKAVDALAKSLREIINKSPEPTKVQKAKKLLKASICLYMEIVLGNNLLDNCGCPQQGSSTFSRSSEIF
;
A
#
# COMPACT_ATOMS: atom_id res chain seq x y z
N MET A 1 -17.45 1.82 15.81
CA MET A 1 -17.55 1.12 14.50
C MET A 1 -16.36 0.18 14.39
N THR A 2 -16.59 -1.07 14.03
CA THR A 2 -15.57 -2.12 14.01
C THR A 2 -14.85 -2.15 12.65
N TRP A 3 -13.52 -2.18 12.65
CA TRP A 3 -12.71 -2.14 11.41
C TRP A 3 -12.95 -3.32 10.46
N HIS A 4 -13.59 -4.38 10.93
CA HIS A 4 -13.97 -5.58 10.20
C HIS A 4 -15.39 -5.54 9.59
N THR A 5 -16.17 -4.47 9.81
CA THR A 5 -17.57 -4.36 9.35
C THR A 5 -17.75 -4.70 7.87
N TYR A 6 -16.83 -4.27 7.00
CA TYR A 6 -16.87 -4.64 5.57
C TYR A 6 -16.87 -6.16 5.35
N PHE A 7 -16.06 -6.92 6.08
CA PHE A 7 -15.92 -8.36 5.89
C PHE A 7 -17.03 -9.15 6.57
N ASP A 8 -17.64 -8.60 7.63
CA ASP A 8 -18.79 -9.20 8.31
C ASP A 8 -20.07 -9.06 7.48
N GLU A 9 -20.26 -7.90 6.84
CA GLU A 9 -21.48 -7.58 6.08
C GLU A 9 -21.49 -8.16 4.67
N ASN A 10 -20.33 -8.56 4.14
CA ASN A 10 -20.20 -9.02 2.75
C ASN A 10 -19.80 -10.50 2.69
N LYS A 11 -20.36 -11.20 1.70
CA LYS A 11 -19.98 -12.59 1.41
C LYS A 11 -18.50 -12.66 1.04
N ASP A 12 -17.86 -13.76 1.43
CA ASP A 12 -16.45 -14.02 1.16
C ASP A 12 -16.10 -13.83 -0.31
N GLN A 13 -16.96 -14.28 -1.23
CA GLN A 13 -16.83 -14.13 -2.68
C GLN A 13 -16.68 -12.68 -3.16
N ASP A 14 -17.28 -11.73 -2.44
CA ASP A 14 -17.30 -10.31 -2.80
C ASP A 14 -16.13 -9.52 -2.23
N TRP A 15 -15.33 -10.10 -1.33
CA TRP A 15 -14.20 -9.44 -0.70
C TRP A 15 -13.16 -8.99 -1.73
N SER A 16 -12.83 -7.70 -1.72
CA SER A 16 -11.73 -7.11 -2.48
C SER A 16 -11.11 -5.94 -1.73
N ILE A 17 -9.83 -5.70 -1.99
CA ILE A 17 -9.07 -4.58 -1.41
C ILE A 17 -9.69 -3.25 -1.84
N CYS A 18 -10.04 -3.11 -3.12
CA CYS A 18 -10.63 -1.88 -3.65
C CYS A 18 -12.00 -1.57 -3.02
N LYS A 19 -12.86 -2.58 -2.84
CA LYS A 19 -14.17 -2.39 -2.19
C LYS A 19 -14.01 -2.04 -0.71
N PHE A 20 -13.04 -2.65 -0.03
CA PHE A 20 -12.69 -2.27 1.34
C PHE A 20 -12.29 -0.78 1.42
N TYR A 21 -11.38 -0.30 0.56
CA TYR A 21 -10.99 1.11 0.55
C TYR A 21 -12.14 2.05 0.22
N LYS A 22 -13.00 1.70 -0.73
CA LYS A 22 -14.21 2.50 -1.02
C LYS A 22 -15.13 2.59 0.18
N ASN A 23 -15.33 1.47 0.89
CA ASN A 23 -16.12 1.46 2.12
C ASN A 23 -15.44 2.28 3.23
N TRP A 24 -14.12 2.18 3.36
CA TRP A 24 -13.34 2.98 4.31
C TRP A 24 -13.49 4.48 4.06
N ILE A 25 -13.34 4.91 2.80
CA ILE A 25 -13.52 6.32 2.41
C ILE A 25 -14.92 6.80 2.76
N ARG A 26 -15.94 6.00 2.47
CA ARG A 26 -17.33 6.34 2.78
C ARG A 26 -17.59 6.47 4.27
N ILE A 27 -17.00 5.60 5.11
CA ILE A 27 -17.19 5.64 6.56
C ILE A 27 -16.51 6.87 7.18
N TYR A 28 -15.33 7.25 6.67
CA TYR A 28 -14.50 8.32 7.22
C TYR A 28 -14.49 9.57 6.34
N GLU A 29 -15.53 9.79 5.52
CA GLU A 29 -15.57 10.90 4.56
C GLU A 29 -15.53 12.29 5.24
N GLU A 30 -16.04 12.36 6.47
CA GLU A 30 -16.03 13.58 7.30
C GLU A 30 -14.79 13.66 8.23
N ASP A 31 -13.98 12.60 8.30
CA ASP A 31 -12.83 12.47 9.21
C ASP A 31 -11.55 12.15 8.43
N TYR A 32 -11.03 13.20 7.78
CA TYR A 32 -9.87 13.13 6.90
C TYR A 32 -8.60 12.59 7.58
N GLU A 33 -8.47 12.71 8.91
CA GLU A 33 -7.34 12.13 9.63
C GLU A 33 -7.34 10.60 9.54
N ASN A 34 -8.50 9.98 9.34
CA ASN A 34 -8.64 8.53 9.18
C ASN A 34 -8.57 8.07 7.71
N LEU A 35 -8.57 9.00 6.75
CA LEU A 35 -8.34 8.72 5.33
C LEU A 35 -6.85 8.58 4.97
N ILE A 36 -5.94 8.73 5.94
CA ILE A 36 -4.52 8.47 5.74
C ILE A 36 -4.34 7.02 5.26
N HIS A 37 -3.73 6.86 4.09
CA HIS A 37 -3.55 5.55 3.44
C HIS A 37 -2.95 4.50 4.39
N GLY A 38 -1.96 4.89 5.21
CA GLY A 38 -1.36 4.00 6.22
C GLY A 38 -2.36 3.44 7.23
N LYS A 39 -3.32 4.24 7.72
CA LYS A 39 -4.37 3.78 8.64
C LYS A 39 -5.31 2.79 7.97
N ALA A 40 -5.71 3.05 6.74
CA ALA A 40 -6.58 2.16 5.98
C ALA A 40 -5.89 0.81 5.66
N VAL A 41 -4.60 0.82 5.33
CA VAL A 41 -3.79 -0.41 5.17
C VAL A 41 -3.69 -1.19 6.48
N ASP A 42 -3.43 -0.51 7.60
CA ASP A 42 -3.32 -1.14 8.92
C ASP A 42 -4.66 -1.77 9.34
N ALA A 43 -5.77 -1.06 9.14
CA ALA A 43 -7.11 -1.58 9.39
C ALA A 43 -7.45 -2.79 8.52
N LEU A 44 -7.10 -2.76 7.23
CA LEU A 44 -7.24 -3.89 6.32
C LEU A 44 -6.43 -5.11 6.82
N ALA A 45 -5.16 -4.90 7.17
CA ALA A 45 -4.29 -5.96 7.65
C ALA A 45 -4.79 -6.57 8.98
N LYS A 46 -5.26 -5.73 9.91
CA LYS A 46 -5.88 -6.17 11.17
C LYS A 46 -7.13 -7.01 10.92
N SER A 47 -8.03 -6.52 10.06
CA SER A 47 -9.25 -7.23 9.60
C SER A 47 -8.93 -8.64 9.11
N LEU A 48 -8.01 -8.74 8.16
CA LEU A 48 -7.67 -10.00 7.53
C LEU A 48 -6.97 -10.95 8.50
N ARG A 49 -6.08 -10.45 9.37
CA ARG A 49 -5.42 -11.27 10.40
C ARG A 49 -6.42 -11.81 11.42
N GLU A 50 -7.39 -11.01 11.83
CA GLU A 50 -8.44 -11.47 12.74
C GLU A 50 -9.26 -12.60 12.13
N ILE A 51 -9.69 -12.45 10.86
CA ILE A 51 -10.41 -13.49 10.13
C ILE A 51 -9.56 -14.78 10.05
N ILE A 52 -8.27 -14.67 9.73
CA ILE A 52 -7.37 -15.83 9.65
C ILE A 52 -7.28 -16.57 10.99
N ASN A 53 -7.28 -15.84 12.10
CA ASN A 53 -7.08 -16.42 13.43
C ASN A 53 -8.38 -16.93 14.06
N LYS A 54 -9.53 -16.32 13.75
CA LYS A 54 -10.79 -16.59 14.45
C LYS A 54 -11.84 -17.30 13.60
N SER A 55 -11.75 -17.23 12.26
CA SER A 55 -12.79 -17.81 11.39
C SER A 55 -12.71 -19.34 11.39
N PRO A 56 -13.80 -20.05 11.70
CA PRO A 56 -13.85 -21.51 11.55
C PRO A 56 -13.97 -21.94 10.08
N GLU A 57 -14.35 -21.04 9.18
CA GLU A 57 -14.59 -21.33 7.76
C GLU A 57 -13.28 -21.34 6.95
N PRO A 58 -12.86 -22.49 6.39
CA PRO A 58 -11.58 -22.59 5.68
C PRO A 58 -11.50 -21.73 4.42
N THR A 59 -12.62 -21.54 3.73
CA THR A 59 -12.73 -20.71 2.52
C THR A 59 -12.43 -19.24 2.83
N LYS A 60 -13.01 -18.70 3.90
CA LYS A 60 -12.74 -17.35 4.41
C LYS A 60 -11.28 -17.19 4.80
N VAL A 61 -10.71 -18.16 5.53
CA VAL A 61 -9.29 -18.13 5.92
C VAL A 61 -8.39 -18.11 4.69
N GLN A 62 -8.64 -18.98 3.70
CA GLN A 62 -7.84 -19.04 2.48
C GLN A 62 -7.91 -17.74 1.70
N LYS A 63 -9.10 -17.14 1.57
CA LYS A 63 -9.27 -15.87 0.87
C LYS A 63 -8.62 -14.72 1.63
N ALA A 64 -8.76 -14.67 2.95
CA ALA A 64 -8.12 -13.65 3.78
C ALA A 64 -6.59 -13.69 3.67
N LYS A 65 -5.98 -14.89 3.64
CA LYS A 65 -4.54 -15.05 3.38
C LYS A 65 -4.12 -14.50 2.01
N LYS A 66 -4.91 -14.77 0.96
CA LYS A 66 -4.65 -14.25 -0.40
C LYS A 66 -4.71 -12.72 -0.42
N LEU A 67 -5.75 -12.13 0.18
CA LEU A 67 -5.92 -10.68 0.23
C LEU A 67 -4.82 -10.01 1.06
N LEU A 68 -4.40 -10.61 2.18
CA LEU A 68 -3.33 -10.08 3.03
C LEU A 68 -1.99 -10.04 2.29
N LYS A 69 -1.69 -11.10 1.52
CA LYS A 69 -0.50 -11.11 0.66
C LYS A 69 -0.57 -10.02 -0.41
N ALA A 70 -1.70 -9.90 -1.08
CA ALA A 70 -1.91 -8.90 -2.13
C ALA A 70 -1.81 -7.46 -1.60
N SER A 71 -2.35 -7.17 -0.41
CA SER A 71 -2.26 -5.83 0.19
C SER A 71 -0.82 -5.42 0.51
N ILE A 72 0.01 -6.37 0.96
CA ILE A 72 1.44 -6.11 1.21
C ILE A 72 2.16 -5.78 -0.10
N CYS A 73 1.89 -6.54 -1.17
CA CYS A 73 2.48 -6.26 -2.48
C CYS A 73 2.09 -4.85 -3.00
N LEU A 74 0.80 -4.51 -2.96
CA LEU A 74 0.33 -3.18 -3.38
C LEU A 74 0.96 -2.05 -2.56
N TYR A 75 1.08 -2.23 -1.24
CA TYR A 75 1.71 -1.23 -0.39
C TYR A 75 3.19 -1.04 -0.72
N MET A 76 3.93 -2.13 -0.96
CA MET A 76 5.34 -2.05 -1.37
C MET A 76 5.49 -1.36 -2.73
N GLU A 77 4.61 -1.61 -3.70
CA GLU A 77 4.64 -0.94 -5.01
C GLU A 77 4.39 0.57 -4.87
N ILE A 78 3.39 0.97 -4.05
CA ILE A 78 3.06 2.39 -3.83
C ILE A 78 4.18 3.09 -3.06
N VAL A 79 4.69 2.49 -1.99
CA VAL A 79 5.70 3.14 -1.13
C VAL A 79 7.07 3.12 -1.77
N LEU A 80 7.55 2.00 -2.33
CA LEU A 80 8.87 1.94 -2.95
C LEU A 80 8.89 2.61 -4.33
N GLY A 81 7.81 2.50 -5.11
CA GLY A 81 7.70 3.15 -6.41
C GLY A 81 7.72 4.68 -6.32
N ASN A 82 7.07 5.24 -5.30
CA ASN A 82 7.11 6.69 -5.06
C ASN A 82 8.45 7.16 -4.47
N ASN A 83 9.14 6.35 -3.67
CA ASN A 83 10.45 6.71 -3.11
C ASN A 83 11.63 6.58 -4.10
N LEU A 84 11.47 5.82 -5.20
CA LEU A 84 12.50 5.67 -6.25
C LEU A 84 12.45 6.78 -7.31
N LEU A 85 11.32 7.48 -7.47
CA LEU A 85 11.17 8.59 -8.42
C LEU A 85 11.73 9.92 -7.91
N ASP A 86 12.00 10.06 -6.61
CA ASP A 86 12.61 11.28 -6.02
C ASP A 86 14.15 11.24 -5.95
N ASN A 87 14.80 10.20 -6.51
CA ASN A 87 16.27 10.08 -6.53
C ASN A 87 16.90 9.91 -7.91
N CYS A 88 16.21 10.30 -9.00
CA CYS A 88 16.91 10.68 -10.24
C CYS A 88 17.48 12.10 -10.16
N GLY A 89 18.12 12.44 -9.03
CA GLY A 89 19.13 13.48 -8.97
C GLY A 89 20.40 12.96 -9.61
N CYS A 90 20.53 13.11 -10.93
CA CYS A 90 21.78 12.82 -11.64
C CYS A 90 22.96 13.49 -10.93
N PRO A 91 23.96 12.74 -10.43
CA PRO A 91 25.22 13.35 -10.07
C PRO A 91 26.04 13.49 -11.35
N GLN A 92 26.12 14.68 -11.93
CA GLN A 92 27.26 15.00 -12.80
C GLN A 92 28.49 15.12 -11.91
N GLN A 93 29.07 13.98 -11.54
CA GLN A 93 30.40 13.92 -10.94
C GLN A 93 31.38 14.57 -11.91
N GLY A 94 32.01 15.65 -11.44
CA GLY A 94 33.15 16.26 -12.08
C GLY A 94 34.26 15.23 -12.27
N SER A 95 34.67 15.07 -13.52
CA SER A 95 35.91 14.38 -13.87
C SER A 95 37.02 15.43 -14.02
N SER A 96 37.82 15.60 -12.96
CA SER A 96 39.23 15.98 -13.05
C SER A 96 40.00 14.73 -13.52
N THR A 97 40.88 14.67 -14.51
CA THR A 97 41.78 15.63 -15.18
C THR A 97 42.44 14.90 -16.36
N PHE A 98 42.60 15.52 -17.54
CA PHE A 98 43.77 15.28 -18.41
C PHE A 98 43.99 16.47 -19.37
N SER A 99 45.18 17.05 -19.32
CA SER A 99 45.61 18.25 -20.07
C SER A 99 45.84 17.99 -21.56
N ARG A 100 45.51 18.97 -22.42
CA ARG A 100 46.34 19.36 -23.58
C ARG A 100 46.00 20.76 -24.09
N SER A 101 47.06 21.51 -24.39
CA SER A 101 47.16 22.95 -24.69
C SER A 101 46.51 23.45 -25.99
N SER A 102 46.44 24.80 -26.04
CA SER A 102 46.44 25.70 -27.23
C SER A 102 45.08 25.85 -27.94
N GLU A 103 44.52 27.03 -28.24
CA GLU A 103 45.07 28.36 -28.56
C GLU A 103 43.97 29.44 -28.36
N ILE A 104 44.33 30.66 -27.93
CA ILE A 104 43.50 31.88 -27.95
C ILE A 104 44.18 32.86 -28.91
N PHE A 105 43.40 33.50 -29.80
CA PHE A 105 43.78 34.68 -30.58
C PHE A 105 43.79 35.95 -29.72
#